data_AF-A0A947II75-F1
#
_entry.id   AF-A0A947II75-F1
#
_cell.length_a   1.000
_cell.length_b   1.000
_cell.length_c   1.000
_cell.angle_alpha   90.00
_cell.angle_beta   90.00
_cell.angle_gamma   90.00
#
_symmetry.space_group_name_H-M   'P 1'
#
loop_
_entity.id
_entity.type
_entity.pdbx_description
1 polymer ?
#
loop_
_entity_poly.entity_id
_entity_poly.type
_entity_poly.pdbx_seq_one_letter_code
_entity_poly.pdbx_strand_id
1 'polypeptide(L)'
;DGVVSKDIADQALNMLNVDSSGFDHLDRRLLLAMIERFDGGPVGIDSLAAAISEERGTIEDVLEPYLIQQGFIMRTPRGRVVTNHAYRHFGLDLPKNGDITEKGGAD
;
A
#
# COMPACT_ATOMS: atom_id res chain seq x y z
N ASP A 1 28.67 4.53 -18.60
CA ASP A 1 29.17 3.56 -17.61
C ASP A 1 28.14 3.31 -16.53
N GLY A 2 27.33 2.26 -16.74
CA GLY A 2 26.28 1.86 -15.82
C GLY A 2 26.87 1.03 -14.69
N VAL A 3 27.02 1.63 -13.53
CA VAL A 3 27.45 0.92 -12.32
C VAL A 3 26.26 0.16 -11.77
N VAL A 4 26.19 -1.14 -12.05
CA VAL A 4 25.24 -2.06 -11.42
C VAL A 4 25.82 -2.44 -10.06
N SER A 5 25.29 -1.83 -9.01
CA SER A 5 25.64 -2.13 -7.62
C SER A 5 25.05 -3.48 -7.20
N LYS A 6 25.68 -4.16 -6.23
CA LYS A 6 25.20 -5.43 -5.66
C LYS A 6 23.76 -5.31 -5.12
N ASP A 7 23.38 -4.16 -4.56
CA ASP A 7 22.02 -3.85 -4.11
C ASP A 7 20.99 -3.79 -5.25
N ILE A 8 21.40 -3.31 -6.43
CA ILE A 8 20.54 -3.20 -7.61
C ILE A 8 20.33 -4.58 -8.25
N ALA A 9 21.34 -5.45 -8.17
CA ALA A 9 21.25 -6.84 -8.61
C ALA A 9 20.45 -7.72 -7.63
N ASP A 10 20.59 -7.55 -6.31
CA ASP A 10 19.79 -8.28 -5.31
C ASP A 10 18.32 -7.83 -5.29
N GLN A 11 18.04 -6.54 -5.55
CA GLN A 11 16.67 -6.04 -5.78
C GLN A 11 16.04 -6.60 -7.06
N ALA A 12 16.85 -6.90 -8.09
CA ALA A 12 16.39 -7.56 -9.30
C ALA A 12 16.19 -9.08 -9.12
N LEU A 13 16.79 -9.71 -8.11
CA LEU A 13 16.80 -11.17 -7.88
C LEU A 13 15.76 -11.69 -6.86
N ASN A 14 15.05 -10.84 -6.11
CA ASN A 14 13.90 -11.24 -5.26
C ASN A 14 12.62 -11.58 -6.08
N MET A 15 12.81 -12.11 -7.29
CA MET A 15 11.86 -12.36 -8.38
C MET A 15 10.77 -13.43 -8.13
N LEU A 16 10.49 -13.81 -6.88
CA LEU A 16 9.32 -14.61 -6.50
C LEU A 16 8.50 -13.86 -5.44
N ASN A 17 8.31 -12.57 -5.72
CA ASN A 17 8.24 -11.45 -4.80
C ASN A 17 6.97 -11.34 -3.94
N VAL A 18 6.61 -12.43 -3.27
CA VAL A 18 5.51 -12.57 -2.33
C VAL A 18 6.10 -12.44 -0.92
N ASP A 19 5.64 -11.50 -0.11
CA ASP A 19 6.10 -11.44 1.30
C ASP A 19 5.35 -12.47 2.14
N SER A 20 5.66 -12.52 3.44
CA SER A 20 4.98 -13.41 4.39
C SER A 20 3.46 -13.24 4.42
N SER A 21 2.94 -12.10 3.98
CA SER A 21 1.51 -11.78 3.94
C SER A 21 0.89 -12.03 2.57
N GLY A 22 1.65 -12.52 1.59
CA GLY A 22 1.13 -12.77 0.25
C GLY A 22 1.27 -11.61 -0.72
N PHE A 23 1.90 -10.49 -0.34
CA PHE A 23 1.95 -9.31 -1.22
C PHE A 23 2.97 -9.44 -2.32
N ASP A 24 2.48 -9.25 -3.54
CA ASP A 24 3.31 -9.10 -4.71
C ASP A 24 3.94 -7.69 -4.77
N HIS A 25 4.67 -7.40 -5.85
CA HIS A 25 5.29 -6.10 -6.04
C HIS A 25 4.28 -4.94 -6.10
N LEU A 26 3.10 -5.18 -6.66
CA LEU A 26 2.12 -4.16 -6.94
C LEU A 26 1.34 -3.77 -5.70
N ASP A 27 0.99 -4.75 -4.87
CA ASP A 27 0.42 -4.55 -3.53
C ASP A 27 1.32 -3.63 -2.68
N ARG A 28 2.62 -3.95 -2.62
CA ARG A 28 3.58 -3.16 -1.84
C ARG A 28 3.74 -1.76 -2.39
N ARG A 29 3.82 -1.61 -3.72
CA ARG A 29 3.93 -0.29 -4.36
C ARG A 29 2.72 0.58 -4.06
N LEU A 30 1.50 0.00 -4.07
CA LEU A 30 0.28 0.72 -3.75
C LEU A 30 0.28 1.20 -2.29
N LEU A 31 0.55 0.30 -1.33
CA LEU A 31 0.54 0.64 0.10
C LEU A 31 1.64 1.64 0.47
N LEU A 32 2.86 1.46 -0.05
CA LEU A 32 3.96 2.39 0.19
C LEU A 32 3.67 3.76 -0.44
N ALA A 33 3.10 3.81 -1.64
CA ALA A 33 2.70 5.09 -2.25
C ALA A 33 1.66 5.82 -1.38
N MET A 34 0.68 5.10 -0.83
CA MET A 34 -0.30 5.68 0.10
C MET A 34 0.35 6.24 1.37
N ILE A 35 1.29 5.49 1.97
CA ILE A 35 1.97 5.89 3.21
C ILE A 35 2.90 7.08 2.96
N GLU A 36 3.81 6.97 1.99
CA GLU A 36 4.92 7.92 1.81
C GLU A 36 4.52 9.19 1.06
N ARG A 37 3.54 9.12 0.16
CA ARG A 37 3.17 10.26 -0.72
C ARG A 37 1.89 10.95 -0.30
N PHE A 38 1.04 10.26 0.45
CA PHE A 38 -0.28 10.75 0.84
C PHE A 38 -0.51 10.70 2.36
N ASP A 39 0.55 10.49 3.15
CA ASP A 39 0.50 10.39 4.62
C ASP A 39 -0.56 9.40 5.12
N GLY A 40 -0.79 8.35 4.34
CA GLY A 40 -1.79 7.33 4.58
C GLY A 40 -3.20 7.61 4.08
N GLY A 41 -3.44 8.75 3.42
CA GLY A 41 -4.73 9.13 2.83
C GLY A 41 -5.54 10.13 3.66
N PRO A 42 -6.82 10.42 3.28
CA PRO A 42 -7.59 9.82 2.19
C PRO A 42 -7.13 10.27 0.80
N VAL A 43 -7.03 9.32 -0.14
CA VAL A 43 -6.59 9.57 -1.52
C VAL A 43 -7.55 8.98 -2.56
N GLY A 44 -7.79 9.72 -3.64
CA GLY A 44 -8.64 9.30 -4.75
C GLY A 44 -7.96 8.24 -5.64
N ILE A 45 -8.77 7.40 -6.28
CA ILE A 45 -8.25 6.29 -7.12
C ILE A 45 -7.43 6.77 -8.31
N ASP A 46 -7.85 7.85 -8.95
CA ASP A 46 -7.13 8.40 -10.11
C ASP A 46 -5.75 8.94 -9.69
N SER A 47 -5.64 9.50 -8.48
CA SER A 47 -4.36 9.93 -7.90
C SER A 47 -3.47 8.75 -7.54
N LEU A 48 -4.03 7.65 -7.03
CA LEU A 48 -3.30 6.42 -6.76
C LEU A 48 -2.75 5.81 -8.05
N ALA A 49 -3.62 5.64 -9.05
CA ALA A 49 -3.28 5.16 -10.39
C ALA A 49 -2.12 5.95 -10.98
N ALA A 50 -2.22 7.28 -10.97
CA ALA A 50 -1.14 8.15 -11.43
C ALA A 50 0.15 7.99 -10.63
N ALA A 51 0.06 7.87 -9.30
CA ALA A 51 1.23 7.76 -8.43
C ALA A 51 2.05 6.48 -8.66
N ILE A 52 1.40 5.36 -8.96
CA ILE A 52 2.09 4.08 -9.23
C ILE A 52 2.23 3.75 -10.72
N SER A 53 1.75 4.64 -11.61
CA SER A 53 1.75 4.44 -13.07
C SER A 53 1.02 3.18 -13.50
N GLU A 54 -0.15 2.95 -12.89
CA GLU A 54 -1.03 1.82 -13.18
C GLU A 54 -2.40 2.27 -13.65
N GLU A 55 -3.15 1.36 -14.25
CA GLU A 55 -4.54 1.58 -14.58
C GLU A 55 -5.43 1.54 -13.33
N ARG A 56 -6.42 2.43 -13.28
CA ARG A 56 -7.45 2.44 -12.24
C ARG A 56 -8.13 1.08 -12.07
N GLY A 57 -8.46 0.42 -13.19
CA GLY A 57 -9.13 -0.89 -13.19
C GLY A 57 -8.29 -1.96 -12.50
N THR A 58 -6.98 -1.98 -12.74
CA THR A 58 -6.06 -2.89 -12.04
C THR A 58 -6.13 -2.70 -10.52
N ILE A 59 -6.14 -1.45 -10.06
CA ILE A 59 -6.21 -1.18 -8.62
C ILE A 59 -7.56 -1.60 -8.04
N GLU A 60 -8.68 -1.22 -8.67
CA GLU A 60 -10.02 -1.48 -8.13
C GLU A 60 -10.46 -2.95 -8.23
N ASP A 61 -10.10 -3.63 -9.31
CA ASP A 61 -10.60 -4.96 -9.63
C ASP A 61 -9.64 -6.08 -9.21
N VAL A 62 -8.33 -5.78 -9.09
CA VAL A 62 -7.31 -6.79 -8.77
C VAL A 62 -6.75 -6.60 -7.36
N LEU A 63 -6.27 -5.39 -7.02
CA LEU A 63 -5.51 -5.17 -5.78
C LEU A 63 -6.40 -4.89 -4.56
N GLU A 64 -7.31 -3.92 -4.68
CA GLU A 64 -8.16 -3.49 -3.56
C GLU A 64 -8.97 -4.61 -2.90
N PRO A 65 -9.57 -5.58 -3.64
CA PRO A 65 -10.35 -6.64 -3.01
C PRO A 65 -9.57 -7.39 -1.94
N TYR A 66 -8.31 -7.74 -2.23
CA TYR A 66 -7.44 -8.45 -1.30
C TYR A 66 -6.98 -7.55 -0.15
N LEU A 67 -6.48 -6.35 -0.47
CA LEU A 67 -5.94 -5.43 0.54
C LEU A 67 -7.01 -4.92 1.53
N ILE A 68 -8.26 -4.78 1.08
CA ILE A 68 -9.39 -4.46 1.96
C ILE A 68 -9.75 -5.67 2.82
N GLN A 69 -9.82 -6.87 2.23
CA GLN A 69 -10.15 -8.10 2.97
C GLN A 69 -9.14 -8.40 4.08
N GLN A 70 -7.84 -8.16 3.82
CA GLN A 70 -6.78 -8.33 4.81
C GLN A 70 -6.65 -7.12 5.77
N GLY A 71 -7.49 -6.09 5.60
CA GLY A 71 -7.57 -4.95 6.50
C GLY A 71 -6.40 -3.97 6.37
N PHE A 72 -5.73 -3.88 5.22
CA PHE A 72 -4.65 -2.94 4.94
C PHE A 72 -5.14 -1.61 4.41
N ILE A 73 -6.26 -1.61 3.67
CA ILE A 73 -6.90 -0.43 3.11
C ILE A 73 -8.36 -0.36 3.57
N MET A 74 -8.85 0.85 3.80
CA MET A 74 -10.26 1.14 4.00
C MET A 74 -10.76 2.11 2.93
N ARG A 75 -11.94 1.82 2.35
CA ARG A 75 -12.65 2.77 1.49
C ARG A 75 -13.46 3.74 2.35
N THR A 76 -13.35 5.02 2.05
CA THR A 76 -14.14 6.10 2.65
C THR A 76 -14.80 6.93 1.55
N PRO A 77 -15.84 7.74 1.85
CA PRO A 77 -16.41 8.67 0.88
C PRO A 77 -15.41 9.68 0.29
N ARG A 78 -14.30 9.92 1.00
CA ARG A 78 -13.25 10.88 0.61
C ARG A 78 -12.08 10.23 -0.15
N GLY A 79 -12.04 8.90 -0.24
CA GLY A 79 -10.93 8.17 -0.84
C GLY A 79 -10.51 6.95 -0.03
N ARG A 80 -9.35 6.39 -0.37
CA ARG A 80 -8.75 5.23 0.29
C ARG A 80 -7.82 5.68 1.38
N VAL A 81 -7.82 4.98 2.50
CA VAL A 81 -6.96 5.23 3.66
C VAL A 81 -6.26 3.93 4.01
N VAL A 82 -4.97 3.95 4.29
CA VAL A 82 -4.28 2.77 4.83
C VAL A 82 -4.57 2.64 6.32
N THR A 83 -4.64 1.43 6.82
CA THR A 83 -4.86 1.18 8.23
C THR A 83 -3.53 1.11 8.99
N ASN A 84 -3.61 1.11 10.31
CA ASN A 84 -2.47 0.82 11.18
C ASN A 84 -1.82 -0.55 10.89
N HIS A 85 -2.57 -1.49 10.31
CA HIS A 85 -2.04 -2.81 9.92
C HIS A 85 -0.96 -2.68 8.84
N ALA A 86 -1.19 -1.81 7.85
CA ALA A 86 -0.22 -1.56 6.79
C ALA A 86 1.10 -0.98 7.32
N TYR A 87 1.03 0.02 8.20
CA TYR A 87 2.23 0.57 8.84
C TYR A 87 3.03 -0.49 9.60
N ARG A 88 2.34 -1.32 10.40
CA ARG A 88 2.98 -2.41 11.16
C ARG A 88 3.63 -3.46 10.25
N HIS A 89 2.99 -3.80 9.14
CA HIS A 89 3.53 -4.75 8.16
C HIS A 89 4.85 -4.28 7.55
N PHE A 90 4.98 -2.98 7.28
CA PHE A 90 6.23 -2.39 6.78
C PHE A 90 7.22 -2.00 7.91
N GLY A 91 6.89 -2.27 9.18
CA GLY A 91 7.72 -1.89 10.32
C GLY A 91 7.85 -0.37 10.51
N LEU A 92 6.87 0.40 10.05
CA LEU A 92 6.85 1.86 10.13
C LEU A 92 6.15 2.35 11.41
N ASP A 93 6.56 3.52 11.87
CA ASP A 93 5.92 4.20 12.98
C ASP A 93 4.47 4.58 12.62
N LEU A 94 3.56 4.39 13.57
CA LEU A 94 2.19 4.83 13.41
C LEU A 94 2.12 6.38 13.38
N PRO A 95 1.23 6.96 12.57
CA PRO A 95 1.04 8.41 12.57
C PRO A 95 0.63 8.89 13.97
N LYS A 96 1.30 9.95 14.46
CA LYS A 96 1.18 10.44 15.84
C LYS A 96 -0.20 11.02 16.22
N ASN A 97 -1.11 11.16 15.26
CA ASN A 97 -2.51 11.50 15.51
C ASN A 97 -3.38 10.31 15.11
N GLY A 98 -3.94 9.61 16.10
CA GLY A 98 -4.76 8.40 15.96
C GLY A 98 -6.14 8.60 15.34
N ASP A 99 -6.24 9.31 14.22
CA ASP A 99 -7.52 9.59 13.54
C ASP A 99 -7.86 8.64 12.38
N ILE A 100 -7.05 7.61 12.14
CA ILE A 100 -7.36 6.60 11.10
C ILE A 100 -8.00 5.35 11.74
N THR A 101 -9.30 5.51 12.00
CA THR A 101 -10.32 4.44 12.11
C THR A 101 -10.22 3.48 13.30
N GLU A 102 -10.45 3.98 14.51
CA GLU A 102 -11.13 3.23 15.58
C GLU A 102 -12.60 3.69 15.70
N LYS A 103 -13.42 3.44 14.67
CA LYS A 103 -14.88 3.44 14.79
C LYS A 103 -15.46 2.40 13.83
N GLY A 104 -15.40 1.15 14.23
CA GLY A 104 -15.93 0.03 13.45
C GLY A 104 -15.71 -1.32 14.13
N GLY A 105 -16.15 -1.45 15.38
CA GLY A 105 -16.06 -2.69 16.15
C GLY A 105 -16.64 -2.51 17.55
N ALA A 106 -17.95 -2.30 17.62
CA ALA A 106 -18.72 -2.48 18.85
C ALA A 106 -19.44 -3.82 18.73
N ASP A 107 -18.90 -4.86 19.36
CA ASP A 107 -19.57 -5.79 20.30
C ASP A 107 -18.52 -6.74 20.92
#